data_AF-A0A8T2YJ52-F1
#
_entry.id   AF-A0A8T2YJ52-F1
#
_cell.length_a   1.000
_cell.length_b   1.000
_cell.length_c   1.000
_cell.angle_alpha   90.00
_cell.angle_beta   90.00
_cell.angle_gamma   90.00
#
_symmetry.space_group_name_H-M   'P 1'
#
loop_
_entity.id
_entity.type
_entity.pdbx_description
1 polymer ?
#
loop_
_entity_poly.entity_id
_entity_poly.type
_entity_poly.pdbx_seq_one_letter_code
_entity_poly.pdbx_strand_id
1 'polypeptide(L)'
;MLVSSSIATWTDCGSSSNYPLCTMAFFHSKLRSSFLRMEPFTVSFLPSSEFLKLSSFHSFQHSDLKLRHSFKSRTTPRMLRQPHELVITNEYPQNADFPRNYSRKEKKPFPIPIVELRRAARERFKKSKGQPKGRAPPPKNGLLVQCLVPLAYDVFNARITLINNLKKLLKVVPVHACGWCNELHVGPEGHPFKSCKGKHATLRKGLHQWTNAAVEDVLVPIEAYHLYDPLGKRIKHEERFSIPRIPAVMELCIQAGVYVSEYPTKRRRKPIIRIGKREFVDADESDLPDPVPEVPLKPLLTELPISEAVAPTNEEEKTLLAEETLQAWEKMRKGAKKLMQMYRVRVCGYCPEVHVGHSGHKAQNCGAHKHQQRNGQHGWQSAVLDNLIPPRYVWHVPDVDGPPLRRELRNFYGQAPAVVEICVQAGAAVPDQYKSTMRLDIGIPSSVKEAEMVV
;
A
#
# COMPACT_ATOMS: atom_id res chain seq x y z
N MET A 1 35.94 52.85 47.74
CA MET A 1 35.22 52.43 48.96
C MET A 1 34.84 50.98 48.77
N LEU A 2 35.72 50.08 49.25
CA LEU A 2 35.48 49.10 50.35
C LEU A 2 34.64 47.90 49.87
N VAL A 3 35.27 46.76 49.52
CA VAL A 3 35.59 45.55 50.36
C VAL A 3 34.54 44.45 50.13
N SER A 4 34.90 43.34 49.47
CA SER A 4 35.36 42.04 50.04
C SER A 4 34.24 41.33 50.83
N SER A 5 33.70 40.19 50.35
CA SER A 5 34.20 38.79 50.46
C SER A 5 33.59 38.01 51.63
N SER A 6 33.45 36.69 51.40
CA SER A 6 33.38 35.58 52.38
C SER A 6 31.96 35.15 52.83
N ILE A 7 31.51 33.92 52.49
CA ILE A 7 31.89 32.55 52.96
C ILE A 7 31.28 32.22 54.32
N ALA A 8 30.60 31.05 54.38
CA ALA A 8 30.49 30.06 55.48
C ALA A 8 29.04 29.52 55.59
N THR A 9 28.68 28.35 55.04
CA THR A 9 28.90 26.94 55.48
C THR A 9 27.84 26.37 56.44
N TRP A 10 27.20 25.29 55.94
CA TRP A 10 26.85 24.01 56.58
C TRP A 10 25.81 23.95 57.71
N THR A 11 24.76 23.14 57.50
CA THR A 11 24.39 22.02 58.40
C THR A 11 23.41 21.06 57.72
N ASP A 12 23.78 19.78 57.69
CA ASP A 12 22.93 18.62 57.42
C ASP A 12 21.81 18.46 58.45
N CYS A 13 20.66 17.90 58.04
CA CYS A 13 20.02 16.74 58.69
C CYS A 13 18.67 16.36 58.02
N GLY A 14 18.51 15.06 57.75
CA GLY A 14 17.29 14.34 58.17
C GLY A 14 16.11 14.23 57.19
N SER A 15 16.11 13.12 56.45
CA SER A 15 14.95 12.29 56.06
C SER A 15 13.54 12.69 56.55
N SER A 16 12.56 12.77 55.64
CA SER A 16 11.38 11.87 55.64
C SER A 16 10.39 12.19 54.52
N SER A 17 9.64 11.14 54.19
CA SER A 17 8.55 10.96 53.25
C SER A 17 7.43 12.01 53.19
N ASN A 18 6.76 11.99 52.03
CA ASN A 18 5.36 12.33 51.74
C ASN A 18 5.14 13.61 50.90
N TYR A 19 4.95 13.40 49.58
CA TYR A 19 4.27 14.35 48.71
C TYR A 19 2.74 14.08 48.76
N PRO A 20 1.90 15.12 48.92
CA PRO A 20 0.46 14.98 48.91
C PRO A 20 -0.11 14.92 47.48
N LEU A 21 -1.24 14.23 47.38
CA LEU A 21 -2.13 14.10 46.24
C LEU A 21 -2.43 15.44 45.55
N CYS A 22 -2.32 15.47 44.22
CA CYS A 22 -3.11 16.37 43.38
C CYS A 22 -3.99 15.52 42.45
N THR A 23 -5.29 15.62 42.70
CA THR A 23 -6.38 14.90 42.03
C THR A 23 -6.68 15.56 40.68
N MET A 24 -6.46 14.84 39.57
CA MET A 24 -6.98 15.24 38.25
C MET A 24 -8.05 14.22 37.82
N ALA A 25 -9.25 14.73 37.62
CA ALA A 25 -10.47 13.99 37.33
C ALA A 25 -10.39 13.30 35.95
N PHE A 26 -10.54 11.98 35.95
CA PHE A 26 -10.78 11.18 34.75
C PHE A 26 -12.28 11.07 34.48
N PHE A 27 -12.76 11.69 33.41
CA PHE A 27 -14.08 11.37 32.85
C PHE A 27 -13.99 10.05 32.07
N HIS A 28 -14.35 8.96 32.75
CA HIS A 28 -14.70 7.68 32.14
C HIS A 28 -16.20 7.62 31.91
N SER A 29 -16.66 7.66 30.66
CA SER A 29 -18.02 7.21 30.31
C SER A 29 -17.99 5.73 29.93
N LYS A 30 -18.37 4.91 30.91
CA LYS A 30 -18.79 3.51 30.73
C LYS A 30 -20.12 3.50 29.97
N LEU A 31 -20.20 2.72 28.88
CA LEU A 31 -21.49 2.23 28.40
C LEU A 31 -21.62 0.74 28.66
N ARG A 32 -22.78 0.40 29.22
CA ARG A 32 -23.19 -0.87 29.84
C ARG A 32 -23.05 -2.07 28.92
N SER A 33 -22.48 -3.15 29.48
CA SER A 33 -22.82 -4.52 29.10
C SER A 33 -24.11 -4.93 29.79
N SER A 34 -25.06 -5.48 29.05
CA SER A 34 -26.13 -6.32 29.58
C SER A 34 -25.99 -7.71 28.95
N PHE A 35 -25.67 -8.68 29.80
CA PHE A 35 -25.70 -10.11 29.54
C PHE A 35 -27.15 -10.61 29.49
N LEU A 36 -27.46 -11.51 28.57
CA LEU A 36 -28.45 -12.58 28.77
C LEU A 36 -27.97 -13.89 28.11
N ARG A 37 -28.28 -14.97 28.81
CA ARG A 37 -27.73 -16.34 28.82
C ARG A 37 -28.33 -17.30 27.78
N MET A 38 -27.50 -18.29 27.38
CA MET A 38 -27.71 -19.76 27.19
C MET A 38 -28.89 -20.23 26.30
N GLU A 39 -28.70 -21.14 25.34
CA GLU A 39 -28.55 -22.61 25.51
C GLU A 39 -27.85 -23.27 24.29
N PRO A 40 -27.30 -24.50 24.44
CA PRO A 40 -26.63 -25.23 23.38
C PRO A 40 -27.59 -26.20 22.65
N PHE A 41 -27.48 -26.30 21.32
CA PHE A 41 -28.06 -27.42 20.58
C PHE A 41 -26.97 -28.28 19.93
N THR A 42 -26.89 -29.49 20.45
CA THR A 42 -26.17 -30.65 19.94
C THR A 42 -27.02 -31.30 18.85
N VAL A 43 -26.49 -31.54 17.65
CA VAL A 43 -26.97 -32.61 16.76
C VAL A 43 -25.77 -33.26 16.07
N SER A 44 -25.70 -34.57 16.22
CA SER A 44 -24.72 -35.51 15.72
C SER A 44 -25.16 -36.21 14.42
N PHE A 45 -24.18 -36.50 13.56
CA PHE A 45 -24.01 -37.62 12.60
C PHE A 45 -25.15 -38.08 11.67
N LEU A 46 -24.85 -38.15 10.36
CA LEU A 46 -24.48 -39.40 9.67
C LEU A 46 -23.98 -39.14 8.22
N PRO A 47 -23.01 -39.93 7.71
CA PRO A 47 -22.53 -39.89 6.33
C PRO A 47 -23.12 -41.04 5.48
N SER A 48 -23.31 -40.80 4.19
CA SER A 48 -23.48 -41.82 3.14
C SER A 48 -22.80 -41.25 1.88
N SER A 49 -21.77 -41.90 1.32
CA SER A 49 -21.86 -42.99 0.32
C SER A 49 -22.59 -42.52 -0.94
N GLU A 50 -22.12 -42.66 -2.18
CA GLU A 50 -21.17 -43.59 -2.78
C GLU A 50 -20.80 -43.08 -4.20
N PHE A 51 -19.61 -43.46 -4.64
CA PHE A 51 -19.15 -43.74 -5.99
C PHE A 51 -20.10 -43.53 -7.19
N LEU A 52 -19.59 -42.87 -8.24
CA LEU A 52 -19.55 -43.46 -9.59
C LEU A 52 -18.30 -42.99 -10.35
N LYS A 53 -17.41 -43.96 -10.61
CA LYS A 53 -16.37 -43.93 -11.64
C LYS A 53 -17.03 -44.29 -12.97
N LEU A 54 -16.65 -43.62 -14.05
CA LEU A 54 -16.61 -44.24 -15.37
C LEU A 54 -15.33 -43.80 -16.10
N SER A 55 -14.50 -44.79 -16.38
CA SER A 55 -13.36 -44.78 -17.29
C SER A 55 -13.82 -44.97 -18.73
N SER A 56 -13.08 -44.44 -19.72
CA SER A 56 -12.50 -45.24 -20.82
C SER A 56 -12.00 -44.37 -21.99
N PHE A 57 -10.67 -44.45 -22.21
CA PHE A 57 -9.91 -44.59 -23.47
C PHE A 57 -10.40 -43.92 -24.78
N HIS A 58 -9.53 -43.14 -25.44
CA HIS A 58 -8.59 -43.70 -26.44
C HIS A 58 -7.55 -42.67 -26.92
N SER A 59 -6.34 -43.19 -27.10
CA SER A 59 -5.13 -42.60 -27.66
C SER A 59 -5.12 -42.64 -29.19
N PHE A 60 -4.55 -41.62 -29.85
CA PHE A 60 -3.87 -41.79 -31.14
C PHE A 60 -2.61 -40.92 -31.20
N GLN A 61 -1.46 -41.59 -31.24
CA GLN A 61 -0.19 -41.05 -31.69
C GLN A 61 -0.09 -41.31 -33.20
N HIS A 62 0.33 -40.32 -33.98
CA HIS A 62 0.95 -40.56 -35.28
C HIS A 62 2.14 -39.63 -35.49
N SER A 63 3.19 -40.25 -35.98
CA SER A 63 4.57 -39.82 -36.13
C SER A 63 4.86 -39.15 -37.48
N ASP A 64 5.89 -38.30 -37.44
CA ASP A 64 6.70 -37.65 -38.48
C ASP A 64 6.65 -38.17 -39.93
N LEU A 65 6.73 -37.23 -40.88
CA LEU A 65 7.51 -37.38 -42.12
C LEU A 65 7.99 -36.01 -42.63
N LYS A 66 9.32 -35.80 -42.58
CA LYS A 66 10.05 -34.70 -43.22
C LYS A 66 10.20 -34.98 -44.72
N LEU A 67 9.87 -34.00 -45.56
CA LEU A 67 10.39 -33.93 -46.93
C LEU A 67 11.10 -32.59 -47.15
N ARG A 68 12.43 -32.64 -47.29
CA ARG A 68 13.25 -31.52 -47.76
C ARG A 68 13.26 -31.56 -49.28
N HIS A 69 12.87 -30.48 -49.94
CA HIS A 69 13.27 -30.19 -51.31
C HIS A 69 13.88 -28.80 -51.40
N SER A 70 15.18 -28.78 -51.73
CA SER A 70 15.96 -27.58 -51.95
C SER A 70 15.85 -27.15 -53.41
N PHE A 71 15.18 -26.04 -53.67
CA PHE A 71 15.33 -25.33 -54.93
C PHE A 71 16.18 -24.07 -54.70
N LYS A 72 17.35 -24.05 -55.32
CA LYS A 72 18.21 -22.87 -55.42
C LYS A 72 17.72 -22.04 -56.61
N SER A 73 17.10 -20.89 -56.36
CA SER A 73 16.96 -19.83 -57.37
C SER A 73 17.53 -18.53 -56.82
N ARG A 74 18.63 -18.11 -57.44
CA ARG A 74 19.33 -16.85 -57.17
C ARG A 74 18.65 -15.77 -58.01
N THR A 75 17.80 -14.97 -57.36
CA THR A 75 17.16 -13.82 -57.99
C THR A 75 17.31 -12.64 -57.04
N THR A 76 18.08 -11.64 -57.44
CA THR A 76 18.27 -10.38 -56.72
C THR A 76 17.03 -9.49 -56.89
N PRO A 77 16.29 -9.11 -55.83
CA PRO A 77 15.26 -8.10 -55.93
C PRO A 77 15.76 -6.75 -55.44
N ARG A 78 15.74 -5.83 -56.40
CA ARG A 78 15.80 -4.37 -56.31
C ARG A 78 14.97 -3.86 -55.12
N MET A 79 15.53 -2.91 -54.38
CA MET A 79 14.92 -2.22 -53.23
C MET A 79 13.51 -1.70 -53.55
N LEU A 80 12.50 -2.34 -52.97
CA LEU A 80 11.16 -1.78 -52.79
C LEU A 80 11.03 -1.42 -51.31
N ARG A 81 10.93 -0.12 -51.02
CA ARG A 81 10.64 0.39 -49.67
C ARG A 81 9.29 -0.17 -49.25
N GLN A 82 9.28 -1.05 -48.24
CA GLN A 82 8.06 -1.43 -47.54
C GLN A 82 7.49 -0.19 -46.84
N PRO A 83 6.16 0.03 -46.88
CA PRO A 83 5.55 0.98 -45.96
C PRO A 83 5.76 0.44 -44.55
N HIS A 84 6.38 1.23 -43.68
CA HIS A 84 6.39 0.95 -42.25
C HIS A 84 4.93 0.89 -41.80
N GLU A 85 4.42 -0.33 -41.62
CA GLU A 85 3.19 -0.56 -40.88
C GLU A 85 3.43 0.06 -39.50
N LEU A 86 2.72 1.16 -39.20
CA LEU A 86 2.66 1.71 -37.86
C LEU A 86 1.94 0.66 -37.01
N VAL A 87 2.70 -0.28 -36.48
CA VAL A 87 2.21 -1.17 -35.43
C VAL A 87 1.94 -0.26 -34.25
N ILE A 88 0.66 0.11 -34.06
CA ILE A 88 0.18 0.73 -32.83
C ILE A 88 0.36 -0.33 -31.75
N THR A 89 1.53 -0.33 -31.11
CA THR A 89 1.76 -1.12 -29.92
C THR A 89 0.96 -0.47 -28.81
N ASN A 90 -0.23 -1.00 -28.52
CA ASN A 90 -0.94 -0.63 -27.31
C ASN A 90 -0.14 -1.20 -26.12
N GLU A 91 0.48 -0.32 -25.32
CA GLU A 91 1.22 -0.73 -24.13
C GLU A 91 0.32 -1.37 -23.06
N TYR A 92 -1.00 -1.24 -23.21
CA TYR A 92 -2.00 -1.75 -22.28
C TYR A 92 -2.85 -2.84 -22.93
N PRO A 93 -2.95 -4.04 -22.32
CA PRO A 93 -3.79 -5.11 -22.85
C PRO A 93 -5.25 -4.68 -22.85
N GLN A 94 -5.98 -5.11 -23.87
CA GLN A 94 -7.43 -4.99 -23.91
C GLN A 94 -8.03 -5.91 -22.83
N ASN A 95 -8.97 -5.40 -22.02
CA ASN A 95 -9.65 -6.18 -20.96
C ASN A 95 -8.73 -6.80 -19.90
N ALA A 96 -8.05 -5.96 -19.13
CA ALA A 96 -7.20 -6.43 -18.04
C ALA A 96 -8.04 -7.08 -16.91
N ASP A 97 -7.54 -8.20 -16.39
CA ASP A 97 -8.13 -8.84 -15.20
C ASP A 97 -8.07 -7.90 -13.98
N PHE A 98 -9.16 -7.89 -13.21
CA PHE A 98 -9.18 -7.16 -11.95
C PHE A 98 -8.20 -7.77 -10.94
N PRO A 99 -7.53 -6.95 -10.11
CA PRO A 99 -6.60 -7.46 -9.13
C PRO A 99 -7.25 -8.44 -8.15
N ARG A 100 -6.55 -9.55 -7.91
CA ARG A 100 -7.05 -10.63 -7.08
C ARG A 100 -7.16 -10.20 -5.62
N ASN A 101 -8.37 -10.33 -5.05
CA ASN A 101 -8.60 -10.18 -3.62
C ASN A 101 -8.15 -11.44 -2.87
N TYR A 102 -7.10 -11.32 -2.06
CA TYR A 102 -6.65 -12.41 -1.19
C TYR A 102 -7.46 -12.47 0.10
N SER A 103 -7.91 -13.67 0.46
CA SER A 103 -8.56 -13.90 1.74
C SER A 103 -7.56 -13.77 2.90
N ARG A 104 -8.06 -13.46 4.11
CA ARG A 104 -7.21 -13.47 5.33
C ARG A 104 -6.72 -14.88 5.72
N LYS A 105 -7.23 -15.93 5.05
CA LYS A 105 -6.92 -17.34 5.32
C LYS A 105 -5.72 -17.83 4.51
N GLU A 106 -5.42 -17.20 3.39
CA GLU A 106 -4.29 -17.56 2.54
C GLU A 106 -3.12 -16.59 2.69
N LYS A 107 -1.92 -17.06 2.39
CA LYS A 107 -0.74 -16.21 2.33
C LYS A 107 -0.72 -15.52 0.97
N LYS A 108 -0.45 -14.21 0.95
CA LYS A 108 -0.12 -13.48 -0.27
C LYS A 108 1.10 -14.12 -0.94
N PRO A 109 1.11 -14.30 -2.27
CA PRO A 109 2.25 -14.83 -2.98
C PRO A 109 3.47 -13.92 -2.78
N PHE A 110 4.67 -14.49 -2.94
CA PHE A 110 5.88 -13.69 -2.98
C PHE A 110 5.91 -12.89 -4.29
N PRO A 111 6.35 -11.61 -4.26
CA PRO A 111 6.48 -10.82 -5.50
C PRO A 111 7.41 -11.46 -6.53
N ILE A 112 8.45 -12.14 -6.05
CA ILE A 112 9.36 -12.97 -6.85
C ILE A 112 9.27 -14.39 -6.29
N PRO A 113 9.03 -15.42 -7.11
CA PRO A 113 8.96 -16.81 -6.66
C PRO A 113 10.14 -17.21 -5.77
N ILE A 114 9.86 -17.97 -4.69
CA ILE A 114 10.87 -18.38 -3.69
C ILE A 114 12.04 -19.12 -4.36
N VAL A 115 11.73 -19.94 -5.37
CA VAL A 115 12.73 -20.72 -6.12
C VAL A 115 13.73 -19.79 -6.81
N GLU A 116 13.26 -18.71 -7.43
CA GLU A 116 14.10 -17.70 -8.06
C GLU A 116 14.92 -16.92 -7.04
N LEU A 117 14.32 -16.55 -5.90
CA LEU A 117 15.05 -15.91 -4.80
C LEU A 117 16.21 -16.79 -4.30
N ARG A 118 15.99 -18.11 -4.19
CA ARG A 118 17.02 -19.09 -3.83
C ARG A 118 18.09 -19.21 -4.92
N ARG A 119 17.70 -19.26 -6.19
CA ARG A 119 18.62 -19.30 -7.35
C ARG A 119 19.53 -18.07 -7.35
N ALA A 120 18.96 -16.87 -7.28
CA ALA A 120 19.69 -15.61 -7.23
C ALA A 120 20.61 -15.50 -5.99
N ALA A 121 20.21 -16.05 -4.84
CA ALA A 121 21.07 -16.11 -3.66
C ALA A 121 22.28 -17.03 -3.85
N ARG A 122 22.09 -18.20 -4.47
CA ARG A 122 23.19 -19.13 -4.80
C ARG A 122 24.14 -18.52 -5.82
N GLU A 123 23.63 -17.85 -6.84
CA GLU A 123 24.46 -17.13 -7.83
C GLU A 123 25.29 -16.01 -7.20
N ARG A 124 24.69 -15.20 -6.33
CA ARG A 124 25.44 -14.19 -5.57
C ARG A 124 26.54 -14.80 -4.72
N PHE A 125 26.25 -15.92 -4.04
CA PHE A 125 27.24 -16.63 -3.25
C PHE A 125 28.41 -17.14 -4.10
N LYS A 126 28.12 -17.76 -5.26
CA LYS A 126 29.14 -18.20 -6.22
C LYS A 126 30.00 -17.04 -6.71
N LYS A 127 29.38 -15.93 -7.14
CA LYS A 127 30.09 -14.73 -7.60
C LYS A 127 30.95 -14.08 -6.50
N SER A 128 30.50 -14.12 -5.25
CA SER A 128 31.23 -13.54 -4.12
C SER A 128 32.38 -14.40 -3.58
N LYS A 129 32.45 -15.68 -3.98
CA LYS A 129 33.47 -16.59 -3.45
C LYS A 129 34.85 -16.15 -3.94
N GLY A 130 35.76 -15.86 -3.00
CA GLY A 130 37.12 -15.40 -3.30
C GLY A 130 37.26 -13.90 -3.60
N GLN A 131 36.14 -13.15 -3.65
CA GLN A 131 36.19 -11.69 -3.83
C GLN A 131 36.22 -10.97 -2.48
N PRO A 132 36.97 -9.87 -2.34
CA PRO A 132 36.92 -9.04 -1.13
C PRO A 132 35.50 -8.48 -0.94
N LYS A 133 35.06 -8.38 0.31
CA LYS A 133 33.76 -7.76 0.62
C LYS A 133 33.82 -6.27 0.28
N GLY A 134 33.13 -5.87 -0.79
CA GLY A 134 32.96 -4.47 -1.14
C GLY A 134 32.25 -3.66 -0.04
N ARG A 135 32.49 -2.35 -0.02
CA ARG A 135 31.79 -1.42 0.88
C ARG A 135 30.29 -1.46 0.58
N ALA A 136 29.48 -1.42 1.64
CA ALA A 136 28.04 -1.39 1.46
C ALA A 136 27.63 -0.03 0.86
N PRO A 137 26.78 0.00 -0.18
CA PRO A 137 26.29 1.26 -0.71
C PRO A 137 25.21 1.87 0.21
N PRO A 138 24.97 3.19 0.13
CA PRO A 138 23.80 3.82 0.71
C PRO A 138 22.49 3.16 0.23
N PRO A 139 21.46 3.02 1.10
CA PRO A 139 21.42 3.41 2.52
C PRO A 139 21.98 2.35 3.49
N LYS A 140 22.55 1.24 2.99
CA LYS A 140 22.99 0.10 3.84
C LYS A 140 24.26 0.36 4.65
N ASN A 141 24.96 1.46 4.37
CA ASN A 141 26.08 1.98 5.14
C ASN A 141 25.66 3.11 6.10
N GLY A 142 24.37 3.41 6.21
CA GLY A 142 23.84 4.40 7.15
C GLY A 142 23.76 5.82 6.59
N LEU A 143 24.31 6.07 5.39
CA LEU A 143 24.20 7.34 4.70
C LEU A 143 22.89 7.44 3.91
N LEU A 144 22.41 8.66 3.69
CA LEU A 144 21.28 8.92 2.78
C LEU A 144 21.69 8.76 1.32
N VAL A 145 20.72 8.40 0.48
CA VAL A 145 20.86 8.46 -0.98
C VAL A 145 20.50 9.87 -1.42
N GLN A 146 21.49 10.77 -1.50
CA GLN A 146 21.27 12.21 -1.68
C GLN A 146 20.41 12.56 -2.90
N CYS A 147 20.59 11.87 -4.03
CA CYS A 147 19.79 12.10 -5.24
C CYS A 147 18.31 11.73 -5.10
N LEU A 148 17.92 11.00 -4.05
CA LEU A 148 16.53 10.64 -3.77
C LEU A 148 15.85 11.54 -2.74
N VAL A 149 16.59 12.42 -2.05
CA VAL A 149 16.01 13.29 -1.02
C VAL A 149 14.96 14.23 -1.61
N PRO A 150 15.19 14.95 -2.75
CA PRO A 150 14.16 15.79 -3.35
C PRO A 150 12.90 15.02 -3.73
N LEU A 151 13.07 13.79 -4.23
CA LEU A 151 11.97 12.89 -4.57
C LEU A 151 11.17 12.48 -3.32
N ALA A 152 11.82 12.29 -2.17
CA ALA A 152 11.15 11.97 -0.92
C ALA A 152 10.24 13.12 -0.45
N TYR A 153 10.72 14.37 -0.56
CA TYR A 153 9.90 15.56 -0.30
C TYR A 153 8.72 15.66 -1.29
N ASP A 154 8.96 15.38 -2.58
CA ASP A 154 7.90 15.37 -3.60
C ASP A 154 6.82 14.32 -3.33
N VAL A 155 7.19 13.12 -2.88
CA VAL A 155 6.24 12.06 -2.51
C VAL A 155 5.45 12.44 -1.26
N PHE A 156 6.13 13.03 -0.27
CA PHE A 156 5.49 13.47 0.97
C PHE A 156 4.44 14.55 0.70
N ASN A 157 4.81 15.60 -0.05
CA ASN A 157 3.88 16.68 -0.39
C ASN A 157 2.77 16.20 -1.32
N ALA A 158 3.05 15.33 -2.30
CA ALA A 158 2.00 14.76 -3.16
C ALA A 158 0.95 13.96 -2.35
N ARG A 159 1.37 13.25 -1.29
CA ARG A 159 0.42 12.58 -0.38
C ARG A 159 -0.50 13.59 0.32
N ILE A 160 0.04 14.71 0.79
CA ILE A 160 -0.73 15.73 1.50
C ILE A 160 -1.69 16.45 0.55
N THR A 161 -1.22 16.87 -0.64
CA THR A 161 -2.07 17.43 -1.70
C THR A 161 -3.23 16.48 -2.03
N LEU A 162 -2.94 15.19 -2.23
CA LEU A 162 -3.96 14.19 -2.50
C LEU A 162 -5.02 14.12 -1.39
N ILE A 163 -4.61 14.05 -0.12
CA ILE A 163 -5.54 13.99 1.02
C ILE A 163 -6.39 15.26 1.08
N ASN A 164 -5.77 16.43 0.96
CA ASN A 164 -6.46 17.72 1.02
C ASN A 164 -7.47 17.86 -0.11
N ASN A 165 -7.10 17.48 -1.34
CA ASN A 165 -8.01 17.58 -2.48
C ASN A 165 -9.14 16.55 -2.40
N LEU A 166 -8.88 15.33 -1.91
CA LEU A 166 -9.95 14.36 -1.64
C LEU A 166 -10.96 14.88 -0.61
N LYS A 167 -10.52 15.56 0.46
CA LYS A 167 -11.44 16.20 1.43
C LYS A 167 -12.39 17.20 0.77
N LYS A 168 -11.92 17.91 -0.25
CA LYS A 168 -12.73 18.87 -1.02
C LYS A 168 -13.65 18.16 -2.03
N LEU A 169 -13.12 17.20 -2.79
CA LEU A 169 -13.88 16.46 -3.80
C LEU A 169 -15.00 15.62 -3.20
N LEU A 170 -14.81 15.01 -2.03
CA LEU A 170 -15.85 14.24 -1.33
C LEU A 170 -17.07 15.09 -0.90
N LYS A 171 -16.99 16.43 -0.98
CA LYS A 171 -18.14 17.32 -0.73
C LYS A 171 -19.05 17.49 -1.95
N VAL A 172 -18.54 17.19 -3.16
CA VAL A 172 -19.26 17.41 -4.42
C VAL A 172 -19.40 16.15 -5.27
N VAL A 173 -18.56 15.13 -5.05
CA VAL A 173 -18.66 13.81 -5.68
C VAL A 173 -19.29 12.84 -4.68
N PRO A 174 -20.46 12.25 -4.98
CA PRO A 174 -21.08 11.26 -4.11
C PRO A 174 -20.22 9.99 -4.03
N VAL A 175 -19.81 9.62 -2.81
CA VAL A 175 -19.05 8.39 -2.55
C VAL A 175 -19.68 7.64 -1.38
N HIS A 176 -20.00 6.37 -1.64
CA HIS A 176 -20.68 5.47 -0.73
C HIS A 176 -19.72 4.40 -0.22
N ALA A 177 -19.54 4.34 1.10
CA ALA A 177 -18.85 3.27 1.79
C ALA A 177 -19.84 2.27 2.38
N CYS A 178 -19.52 0.98 2.35
CA CYS A 178 -20.36 -0.02 3.01
C CYS A 178 -20.05 -0.06 4.52
N GLY A 179 -21.06 0.12 5.38
CA GLY A 179 -20.89 0.07 6.83
C GLY A 179 -20.45 -1.29 7.40
N TRP A 180 -20.42 -2.35 6.58
CA TRP A 180 -20.12 -3.73 7.02
C TRP A 180 -18.90 -4.36 6.37
N CYS A 181 -18.44 -3.83 5.24
CA CYS A 181 -17.32 -4.39 4.48
C CYS A 181 -16.53 -3.27 3.80
N ASN A 182 -15.40 -3.60 3.19
CA ASN A 182 -14.52 -2.57 2.65
C ASN A 182 -14.79 -2.23 1.18
N GLU A 183 -16.00 -2.48 0.68
CA GLU A 183 -16.42 -2.09 -0.67
C GLU A 183 -16.89 -0.63 -0.66
N LEU A 184 -16.60 0.05 -1.77
CA LEU A 184 -16.91 1.44 -2.03
C LEU A 184 -17.61 1.56 -3.37
N HIS A 185 -18.40 2.62 -3.53
CA HIS A 185 -18.97 3.02 -4.80
C HIS A 185 -18.85 4.53 -4.96
N VAL A 186 -18.56 4.98 -6.17
CA VAL A 186 -18.50 6.40 -6.54
C VAL A 186 -19.63 6.60 -7.54
N GLY A 187 -20.57 7.49 -7.23
CA GLY A 187 -21.76 7.71 -8.04
C GLY A 187 -22.98 8.06 -7.18
N PRO A 188 -24.09 8.51 -7.81
CA PRO A 188 -25.25 9.07 -7.12
C PRO A 188 -25.85 8.10 -6.09
N GLU A 189 -25.96 6.82 -6.45
CA GLU A 189 -26.50 5.76 -5.61
C GLU A 189 -25.55 4.56 -5.57
N GLY A 190 -25.48 3.86 -4.44
CA GLY A 190 -24.65 2.67 -4.30
C GLY A 190 -25.03 1.53 -5.26
N HIS A 191 -24.04 0.80 -5.79
CA HIS A 191 -24.26 -0.24 -6.80
C HIS A 191 -25.19 -1.39 -6.33
N PRO A 192 -25.93 -2.07 -7.24
CA PRO A 192 -26.89 -3.12 -6.85
C PRO A 192 -26.28 -4.51 -6.68
N PHE A 193 -24.96 -4.67 -6.87
CA PHE A 193 -24.33 -5.99 -6.78
C PHE A 193 -24.40 -6.57 -5.38
N LYS A 194 -24.84 -7.83 -5.29
CA LYS A 194 -24.87 -8.63 -4.05
C LYS A 194 -23.49 -9.18 -3.69
N SER A 195 -22.51 -8.28 -3.53
CA SER A 195 -21.10 -8.61 -3.29
C SER A 195 -20.65 -8.40 -1.85
N CYS A 196 -21.52 -7.95 -0.94
CA CYS A 196 -21.14 -7.68 0.44
C CYS A 196 -20.54 -8.91 1.13
N LYS A 197 -19.31 -8.78 1.64
CA LYS A 197 -18.60 -9.80 2.43
C LYS A 197 -18.52 -9.45 3.91
N GLY A 198 -19.35 -8.48 4.34
CA GLY A 198 -19.37 -7.97 5.69
C GLY A 198 -20.07 -8.88 6.68
N LYS A 199 -20.04 -8.50 7.96
CA LYS A 199 -20.83 -9.18 8.99
C LYS A 199 -22.32 -9.13 8.62
N HIS A 200 -23.04 -10.21 8.90
CA HIS A 200 -24.48 -10.37 8.59
C HIS A 200 -24.84 -10.25 7.10
N ALA A 201 -23.88 -10.43 6.18
CA ALA A 201 -24.15 -10.38 4.75
C ALA A 201 -25.19 -11.43 4.29
N THR A 202 -25.22 -12.61 4.91
CA THR A 202 -26.22 -13.65 4.63
C THR A 202 -27.64 -13.17 4.91
N LEU A 203 -27.87 -12.53 6.06
CA LEU A 203 -29.17 -11.96 6.44
C LEU A 203 -29.62 -10.86 5.47
N ARG A 204 -28.67 -10.06 4.96
CA ARG A 204 -28.92 -9.02 3.93
C ARG A 204 -28.90 -9.54 2.49
N LYS A 205 -28.86 -10.87 2.28
CA LYS A 205 -28.79 -11.49 0.93
C LYS A 205 -27.64 -10.93 0.07
N GLY A 206 -26.51 -10.59 0.69
CA GLY A 206 -25.33 -10.03 0.03
C GLY A 206 -25.41 -8.53 -0.29
N LEU A 207 -26.49 -7.85 0.09
CA LEU A 207 -26.64 -6.40 -0.13
C LEU A 207 -25.77 -5.59 0.82
N HIS A 208 -25.30 -4.46 0.29
CA HIS A 208 -24.56 -3.45 1.04
C HIS A 208 -25.49 -2.54 1.82
N GLN A 209 -24.98 -2.00 2.91
CA GLN A 209 -25.60 -0.87 3.61
C GLN A 209 -24.68 0.32 3.38
N TRP A 210 -25.07 1.17 2.45
CA TRP A 210 -24.30 2.33 2.03
C TRP A 210 -24.41 3.46 3.04
N THR A 211 -23.28 4.12 3.29
CA THR A 211 -23.13 5.32 4.10
C THR A 211 -22.18 6.27 3.38
N ASN A 212 -22.10 7.52 3.82
CA ASN A 212 -21.10 8.45 3.27
C ASN A 212 -19.68 7.95 3.53
N ALA A 213 -18.83 8.01 2.51
CA ALA A 213 -17.43 7.63 2.62
C ALA A 213 -16.58 8.74 3.23
N ALA A 214 -15.57 8.35 4.00
CA ALA A 214 -14.51 9.22 4.46
C ALA A 214 -13.24 9.06 3.59
N VAL A 215 -12.25 9.94 3.79
CA VAL A 215 -10.97 9.87 3.06
C VAL A 215 -10.24 8.55 3.36
N GLU A 216 -10.35 8.05 4.58
CA GLU A 216 -9.73 6.80 5.03
C GLU A 216 -10.34 5.56 4.39
N ASP A 217 -11.57 5.64 3.91
CA ASP A 217 -12.18 4.58 3.13
C ASP A 217 -11.52 4.48 1.76
N VAL A 218 -11.36 5.64 1.10
CA VAL A 218 -10.73 5.81 -0.22
C VAL A 218 -9.23 5.48 -0.17
N LEU A 219 -8.51 6.06 0.78
CA LEU A 219 -7.08 5.87 1.04
C LEU A 219 -6.89 5.00 2.27
N VAL A 220 -6.64 3.71 2.05
CA VAL A 220 -6.45 2.78 3.16
C VAL A 220 -5.27 3.22 4.04
N PRO A 221 -5.48 3.46 5.34
CA PRO A 221 -4.40 3.81 6.24
C PRO A 221 -3.50 2.59 6.43
N ILE A 222 -2.30 2.65 5.86
CA ILE A 222 -1.24 1.68 6.08
C ILE A 222 -0.20 2.33 6.97
N GLU A 223 -0.03 1.77 8.17
CA GLU A 223 0.91 2.26 9.16
C GLU A 223 2.18 1.41 9.23
N ALA A 224 3.27 2.05 9.65
CA ALA A 224 4.52 1.41 10.03
C ALA A 224 5.04 2.01 11.33
N TYR A 225 5.86 1.25 12.06
CA TYR A 225 6.63 1.79 13.17
C TYR A 225 7.67 2.78 12.66
N HIS A 226 7.78 3.91 13.35
CA HIS A 226 8.85 4.87 13.12
C HIS A 226 10.20 4.32 13.60
N LEU A 227 11.24 4.43 12.78
CA LEU A 227 12.61 4.03 13.14
C LEU A 227 13.53 5.23 13.35
N TYR A 228 13.87 5.50 14.61
CA TYR A 228 14.91 6.48 14.94
C TYR A 228 16.27 6.10 14.32
N ASP A 229 16.70 4.83 14.43
CA ASP A 229 17.89 4.32 13.74
C ASP A 229 17.52 3.15 12.80
N PRO A 230 17.58 3.35 11.46
CA PRO A 230 17.18 2.33 10.48
C PRO A 230 18.12 1.12 10.44
N LEU A 231 19.36 1.30 10.92
CA LEU A 231 20.34 0.22 11.07
C LEU A 231 20.31 -0.39 12.48
N GLY A 232 19.55 0.21 13.40
CA GLY A 232 19.46 -0.20 14.78
C GLY A 232 18.88 -1.60 15.00
N LYS A 233 18.66 -1.93 16.27
CA LYS A 233 18.06 -3.21 16.66
C LYS A 233 16.61 -3.28 16.16
N ARG A 234 16.18 -4.47 15.77
CA ARG A 234 14.78 -4.72 15.39
C ARG A 234 13.89 -4.50 16.62
N ILE A 235 12.82 -3.73 16.43
CA ILE A 235 11.77 -3.50 17.43
C ILE A 235 11.29 -4.83 18.00
N LYS A 236 11.41 -4.99 19.32
CA LYS A 236 10.93 -6.16 20.06
C LYS A 236 9.43 -6.08 20.29
N HIS A 237 8.86 -7.12 20.89
CA HIS A 237 7.41 -7.15 21.13
C HIS A 237 6.99 -6.20 22.24
N GLU A 238 7.82 -6.03 23.24
CA GLU A 238 7.58 -5.23 24.44
C GLU A 238 7.60 -3.73 24.11
N GLU A 239 8.45 -3.33 23.16
CA GLU A 239 8.64 -1.94 22.70
C GLU A 239 7.48 -1.44 21.81
N ARG A 240 6.55 -2.31 21.43
CA ARG A 240 5.53 -2.02 20.40
C ARG A 240 4.57 -0.88 20.74
N PHE A 241 4.43 -0.55 22.01
CA PHE A 241 3.56 0.53 22.49
C PHE A 241 4.33 1.80 22.78
N SER A 242 5.66 1.73 22.91
CA SER A 242 6.53 2.87 23.15
C SER A 242 6.97 3.54 21.85
N ILE A 243 6.87 2.84 20.72
CA ILE A 243 7.29 3.34 19.41
C ILE A 243 6.06 3.82 18.64
N PRO A 244 6.05 5.07 18.15
CA PRO A 244 4.91 5.61 17.42
C PRO A 244 4.71 4.86 16.10
N ARG A 245 3.45 4.78 15.69
CA ARG A 245 3.03 4.29 14.38
C ARG A 245 2.63 5.49 13.54
N ILE A 246 3.16 5.55 12.33
CA ILE A 246 2.90 6.63 11.37
C ILE A 246 2.54 6.03 10.01
N PRO A 247 1.92 6.80 9.09
CA PRO A 247 1.66 6.31 7.74
C PRO A 247 2.94 5.80 7.08
N ALA A 248 2.90 4.59 6.52
CA ALA A 248 4.08 3.90 6.01
C ALA A 248 4.75 4.65 4.84
N VAL A 249 3.97 5.41 4.06
CA VAL A 249 4.51 6.31 3.03
C VAL A 249 5.32 7.44 3.66
N MET A 250 4.84 8.03 4.76
CA MET A 250 5.59 9.06 5.50
C MET A 250 6.87 8.49 6.08
N GLU A 251 6.81 7.31 6.72
CA GLU A 251 8.01 6.63 7.19
C GLU A 251 9.00 6.36 6.05
N LEU A 252 8.54 5.91 4.87
CA LEU A 252 9.42 5.74 3.70
C LEU A 252 10.11 7.04 3.30
N CYS A 253 9.39 8.16 3.27
CA CYS A 253 9.95 9.46 2.94
C CYS A 253 10.93 9.96 4.01
N ILE A 254 10.60 9.78 5.30
CA ILE A 254 11.50 10.10 6.42
C ILE A 254 12.78 9.27 6.30
N GLN A 255 12.67 7.97 6.05
CA GLN A 255 13.86 7.14 5.84
C GLN A 255 14.66 7.51 4.59
N ALA A 256 14.01 8.14 3.62
CA ALA A 256 14.64 8.64 2.41
C ALA A 256 15.25 10.05 2.53
N GLY A 257 15.11 10.72 3.68
CA GLY A 257 15.75 12.00 3.96
C GLY A 257 14.80 13.17 4.24
N VAL A 258 13.47 12.96 4.27
CA VAL A 258 12.56 14.00 4.75
C VAL A 258 12.77 14.22 6.24
N TYR A 259 12.89 15.48 6.64
CA TYR A 259 12.96 15.89 8.03
C TYR A 259 11.57 16.29 8.55
N VAL A 260 11.14 15.64 9.63
CA VAL A 260 9.89 15.93 10.34
C VAL A 260 10.24 16.02 11.83
N SER A 261 9.98 17.16 12.46
CA SER A 261 10.38 17.47 13.84
C SER A 261 9.83 16.47 14.86
N GLU A 262 8.60 16.01 14.63
CA GLU A 262 7.87 15.08 15.49
C GLU A 262 8.43 13.66 15.42
N TYR A 263 9.14 13.32 14.34
CA TYR A 263 9.64 11.98 14.04
C TYR A 263 11.12 12.02 13.65
N PRO A 264 12.01 12.38 14.60
CA PRO A 264 13.42 12.54 14.33
C PRO A 264 14.06 11.20 13.95
N THR A 265 14.99 11.22 12.99
CA THR A 265 15.75 10.03 12.59
C THR A 265 17.24 10.35 12.63
N LYS A 266 18.03 9.42 13.16
CA LYS A 266 19.48 9.50 13.18
C LYS A 266 20.04 9.59 11.75
N ARG A 267 20.63 10.73 11.41
CA ARG A 267 21.35 10.96 10.15
C ARG A 267 22.84 10.84 10.40
N ARG A 268 23.51 9.96 9.68
CA ARG A 268 24.97 9.80 9.74
C ARG A 268 25.61 10.60 8.63
N ARG A 269 26.71 11.28 8.93
CA ARG A 269 27.54 12.00 7.96
C ARG A 269 28.70 11.14 7.48
N LYS A 270 29.08 10.12 8.27
CA LYS A 270 30.04 9.09 7.88
C LYS A 270 29.42 7.70 7.78
N PRO A 271 29.92 6.84 6.88
CA PRO A 271 29.44 5.47 6.78
C PRO A 271 29.81 4.68 8.04
N ILE A 272 28.94 3.75 8.43
CA ILE A 272 29.19 2.86 9.57
C ILE A 272 30.42 1.97 9.35
N ILE A 273 31.13 1.65 10.43
CA ILE A 273 32.23 0.69 10.46
C ILE A 273 31.65 -0.69 10.79
N ARG A 274 31.71 -1.62 9.84
CA ARG A 274 31.20 -2.98 10.05
C ARG A 274 32.25 -3.84 10.75
N ILE A 275 31.91 -4.29 11.95
CA ILE A 275 32.72 -5.24 12.74
C ILE A 275 32.32 -6.68 12.40
N GLY A 276 31.01 -6.91 12.22
CA GLY A 276 30.46 -8.23 11.97
C GLY A 276 29.43 -8.25 10.85
N LYS A 277 28.73 -9.39 10.72
CA LYS A 277 27.65 -9.54 9.72
C LYS A 277 26.43 -8.66 10.04
N ARG A 278 26.18 -8.42 11.33
CA ARG A 278 25.05 -7.63 11.86
C ARG A 278 25.50 -6.56 12.86
N GLU A 279 26.78 -6.53 13.18
CA GLU A 279 27.37 -5.64 14.17
C GLU A 279 28.16 -4.56 13.47
N PHE A 280 27.96 -3.33 13.92
CA PHE A 280 28.63 -2.16 13.41
C PHE A 280 28.79 -1.14 14.54
N VAL A 281 29.71 -0.22 14.33
CA VAL A 281 29.91 0.95 15.18
C VAL A 281 29.81 2.19 14.28
N ASP A 282 29.29 3.27 14.83
CA ASP A 282 29.25 4.54 14.13
C ASP A 282 30.68 5.08 14.00
N ALA A 283 31.01 5.62 12.84
CA ALA A 283 32.30 6.28 12.67
C ALA A 283 32.35 7.55 13.52
N ASP A 284 33.52 7.86 14.06
CA ASP A 284 33.72 9.12 14.77
C ASP A 284 33.50 10.30 13.82
N GLU A 285 32.64 11.23 14.23
CA GLU A 285 32.27 12.45 13.49
C GLU A 285 32.81 13.71 14.17
N SER A 286 33.68 13.60 15.19
CA SER A 286 34.25 14.72 15.94
C SER A 286 35.14 15.66 15.11
N ASP A 287 35.70 15.15 14.02
CA ASP A 287 36.51 15.87 13.04
C ASP A 287 35.67 16.60 11.97
N LEU A 288 34.35 16.38 11.94
CA LEU A 288 33.47 17.10 11.03
C LEU A 288 33.07 18.45 11.62
N PRO A 289 32.90 19.49 10.77
CA PRO A 289 32.37 20.77 11.23
C PRO A 289 30.99 20.57 11.86
N ASP A 290 30.59 21.49 12.74
CA ASP A 290 29.26 21.44 13.35
C ASP A 290 28.17 21.35 12.27
N PRO A 291 27.13 20.52 12.49
CA PRO A 291 26.05 20.38 11.54
C PRO A 291 25.35 21.72 11.37
N VAL A 292 25.41 22.28 10.16
CA VAL A 292 24.56 23.41 9.78
C VAL A 292 23.11 22.91 9.80
N PRO A 293 22.17 23.63 10.44
CA PRO A 293 20.76 23.27 10.39
C PRO A 293 20.32 23.06 8.95
N GLU A 294 19.93 21.83 8.60
CA GLU A 294 19.44 21.52 7.25
C GLU A 294 18.11 22.24 7.05
N VAL A 295 18.14 23.35 6.30
CA VAL A 295 16.91 24.00 5.85
C VAL A 295 16.16 22.97 5.00
N PRO A 296 14.87 22.70 5.28
CA PRO A 296 14.09 21.77 4.46
C PRO A 296 14.20 22.16 2.98
N LEU A 297 14.63 21.23 2.14
CA LEU A 297 14.80 21.47 0.69
C LEU A 297 13.54 22.05 0.06
N LYS A 298 12.38 21.63 0.57
CA LYS A 298 11.06 22.11 0.21
C LYS A 298 10.25 22.25 1.50
N PRO A 299 9.42 23.30 1.63
CA PRO A 299 8.42 23.36 2.68
C PRO A 299 7.52 22.12 2.63
N LEU A 300 7.30 21.51 3.79
CA LEU A 300 6.32 20.44 3.91
C LEU A 300 4.93 21.06 3.95
N LEU A 301 4.01 20.51 3.16
CA LEU A 301 2.60 20.88 3.25
C LEU A 301 1.99 20.35 4.54
N THR A 302 0.84 20.90 4.93
CA THR A 302 0.07 20.46 6.10
C THR A 302 -1.26 19.85 5.66
N GLU A 303 -1.68 18.78 6.34
CA GLU A 303 -3.01 18.22 6.13
C GLU A 303 -4.09 19.16 6.71
N LEU A 304 -5.05 19.54 5.88
CA LEU A 304 -6.15 20.44 6.28
C LEU A 304 -7.17 19.70 7.15
N PRO A 305 -7.71 20.30 8.22
CA PRO A 305 -8.90 19.79 8.89
C PRO A 305 -10.09 19.65 7.94
N ILE A 306 -10.98 18.68 8.20
CA ILE A 306 -12.16 18.42 7.36
C ILE A 306 -13.10 19.64 7.30
N SER A 307 -13.17 20.40 8.40
CA SER A 307 -13.96 21.64 8.51
C SER A 307 -13.45 22.75 7.58
N GLU A 308 -12.13 22.79 7.31
CA GLU A 308 -11.50 23.82 6.49
C GLU A 308 -11.48 23.48 5.00
N ALA A 309 -11.81 22.23 4.63
CA ALA A 309 -11.85 21.83 3.23
C ALA A 309 -13.03 22.49 2.52
N VAL A 310 -12.80 23.54 1.73
CA VAL A 310 -13.88 24.21 0.98
C VAL A 310 -14.24 23.38 -0.27
N ALA A 311 -15.54 23.22 -0.53
CA ALA A 311 -16.02 22.57 -1.75
C ALA A 311 -15.71 23.45 -2.97
N PRO A 312 -15.38 22.89 -4.15
CA PRO A 312 -15.21 23.68 -5.36
C PRO A 312 -16.49 24.44 -5.69
N THR A 313 -16.36 25.68 -6.15
CA THR A 313 -17.46 26.62 -6.35
C THR A 313 -18.17 26.45 -7.70
N ASN A 314 -17.45 25.99 -8.71
CA ASN A 314 -17.96 25.78 -10.06
C ASN A 314 -17.36 24.51 -10.71
N GLU A 315 -17.86 24.17 -11.90
CA GLU A 315 -17.46 22.98 -12.65
C GLU A 315 -15.99 23.02 -13.12
N GLU A 316 -15.47 24.20 -13.46
CA GLU A 316 -14.08 24.39 -13.87
C GLU A 316 -13.11 24.12 -12.71
N GLU A 317 -13.38 24.70 -11.54
CA GLU A 317 -12.61 24.49 -10.32
C GLU A 317 -12.67 23.02 -9.88
N LYS A 318 -13.84 22.39 -9.96
CA LYS A 318 -14.02 20.96 -9.69
C LYS A 318 -13.15 20.10 -10.61
N THR A 319 -13.12 20.42 -11.91
CA THR A 319 -12.32 19.71 -12.92
C THR A 319 -10.83 19.88 -12.67
N LEU A 320 -10.36 21.11 -12.47
CA LEU A 320 -8.94 21.41 -12.16
C LEU A 320 -8.49 20.72 -10.87
N LEU A 321 -9.34 20.73 -9.83
CA LEU A 321 -9.08 20.03 -8.58
C LEU A 321 -8.96 18.52 -8.79
N ALA A 322 -9.82 17.94 -9.64
CA ALA A 322 -9.77 16.52 -9.99
C ALA A 322 -8.49 16.15 -10.75
N GLU A 323 -8.07 16.97 -11.71
CA GLU A 323 -6.82 16.79 -12.45
C GLU A 323 -5.60 16.86 -11.52
N GLU A 324 -5.54 17.87 -10.63
CA GLU A 324 -4.47 17.99 -9.64
C GLU A 324 -4.44 16.79 -8.68
N THR A 325 -5.62 16.32 -8.25
CA THR A 325 -5.75 15.13 -7.39
C THR A 325 -5.19 13.89 -8.06
N LEU A 326 -5.50 13.69 -9.34
CA LEU A 326 -5.02 12.57 -10.13
C LEU A 326 -3.50 12.63 -10.35
N GLN A 327 -2.97 13.81 -10.64
CA GLN A 327 -1.53 14.05 -10.74
C GLN A 327 -0.82 13.77 -9.40
N ALA A 328 -1.39 14.20 -8.28
CA ALA A 328 -0.85 13.95 -6.95
C ALA A 328 -0.84 12.46 -6.61
N TRP A 329 -1.92 11.73 -6.93
CA TRP A 329 -2.01 10.27 -6.80
C TRP A 329 -0.90 9.56 -7.58
N GLU A 330 -0.71 9.92 -8.85
CA GLU A 330 0.31 9.32 -9.70
C GLU A 330 1.73 9.68 -9.24
N LYS A 331 1.97 10.95 -8.91
CA LYS A 331 3.27 11.45 -8.43
C LYS A 331 3.67 10.71 -7.15
N MET A 332 2.76 10.58 -6.19
CA MET A 332 2.98 9.83 -4.95
C MET A 332 3.32 8.36 -5.25
N ARG A 333 2.52 7.68 -6.08
CA ARG A 333 2.72 6.25 -6.40
C ARG A 333 4.01 5.99 -7.17
N LYS A 334 4.28 6.76 -8.23
CA LYS A 334 5.49 6.66 -9.06
C LYS A 334 6.74 6.96 -8.24
N GLY A 335 6.70 8.01 -7.41
CA GLY A 335 7.82 8.37 -6.54
C GLY A 335 8.07 7.34 -5.43
N ALA A 336 7.02 6.86 -4.75
CA ALA A 336 7.15 5.80 -3.74
C ALA A 336 7.73 4.51 -4.35
N LYS A 337 7.32 4.13 -5.57
CA LYS A 337 7.89 2.99 -6.30
C LYS A 337 9.40 3.15 -6.52
N LYS A 338 9.86 4.35 -6.92
CA LYS A 338 11.28 4.66 -7.09
C LYS A 338 12.04 4.61 -5.75
N LEU A 339 11.49 5.19 -4.69
CA LEU A 339 12.09 5.10 -3.35
C LEU A 339 12.24 3.65 -2.87
N MET A 340 11.22 2.81 -3.09
CA MET A 340 11.21 1.39 -2.71
C MET A 340 12.29 0.56 -3.42
N GLN A 341 12.88 1.04 -4.53
CA GLN A 341 14.00 0.37 -5.19
C GLN A 341 15.29 0.44 -4.34
N MET A 342 15.46 1.52 -3.58
CA MET A 342 16.64 1.76 -2.75
C MET A 342 16.37 1.52 -1.26
N TYR A 343 15.27 2.08 -0.75
CA TYR A 343 14.82 1.94 0.63
C TYR A 343 13.91 0.72 0.74
N ARG A 344 14.34 -0.27 1.53
CA ARG A 344 13.63 -1.55 1.62
C ARG A 344 12.34 -1.39 2.41
N VAL A 345 11.27 -2.02 1.92
CA VAL A 345 10.00 -2.14 2.64
C VAL A 345 9.65 -3.62 2.75
N ARG A 346 9.22 -4.02 3.95
CA ARG A 346 8.82 -5.37 4.31
C ARG A 346 7.33 -5.38 4.64
N VAL A 347 6.64 -6.42 4.19
CA VAL A 347 5.23 -6.63 4.49
C VAL A 347 5.03 -8.02 5.05
N CYS A 348 4.01 -8.19 5.88
CA CYS A 348 3.56 -9.50 6.28
C CYS A 348 2.78 -10.16 5.13
N GLY A 349 3.12 -11.41 4.82
CA GLY A 349 2.37 -12.19 3.82
C GLY A 349 0.95 -12.57 4.25
N TYR A 350 0.54 -12.30 5.48
CA TYR A 350 -0.75 -12.75 6.04
C TYR A 350 -1.64 -11.61 6.56
N CYS A 351 -1.06 -10.53 7.09
CA CYS A 351 -1.80 -9.37 7.57
C CYS A 351 -1.35 -8.08 6.86
N PRO A 352 -2.05 -6.95 7.05
CA PRO A 352 -1.67 -5.67 6.46
C PRO A 352 -0.42 -5.00 7.05
N GLU A 353 0.32 -5.65 7.96
CA GLU A 353 1.48 -5.04 8.62
C GLU A 353 2.60 -4.71 7.63
N VAL A 354 3.13 -3.49 7.74
CA VAL A 354 4.23 -2.95 6.93
C VAL A 354 5.36 -2.46 7.84
N HIS A 355 6.58 -2.61 7.36
CA HIS A 355 7.77 -2.10 8.01
C HIS A 355 8.72 -1.52 6.97
N VAL A 356 9.10 -0.26 7.13
CA VAL A 356 10.10 0.39 6.29
C VAL A 356 11.47 0.12 6.92
N GLY A 357 12.31 -0.65 6.24
CA GLY A 357 13.60 -1.06 6.76
C GLY A 357 14.10 -2.37 6.14
N HIS A 358 15.35 -2.71 6.43
CA HIS A 358 15.97 -3.90 5.84
C HIS A 358 15.30 -5.22 6.27
N SER A 359 14.87 -5.29 7.53
CA SER A 359 14.30 -6.47 8.18
C SER A 359 13.08 -6.04 9.00
N GLY A 360 11.95 -6.71 8.81
CA GLY A 360 10.73 -6.38 9.56
C GLY A 360 10.90 -6.55 11.08
N HIS A 361 10.05 -5.90 11.87
CA HIS A 361 10.12 -5.95 13.33
C HIS A 361 9.89 -7.37 13.92
N LYS A 362 10.13 -7.52 15.23
CA LYS A 362 9.89 -8.75 15.99
C LYS A 362 8.60 -8.73 16.80
N ALA A 363 7.82 -7.65 16.78
CA ALA A 363 6.54 -7.62 17.47
C ALA A 363 5.61 -8.77 17.05
N GLN A 364 5.04 -9.44 18.06
CA GLN A 364 4.20 -10.62 17.94
C GLN A 364 2.69 -10.28 17.88
N ASN A 365 2.32 -9.29 17.07
CA ASN A 365 0.94 -8.79 16.92
C ASN A 365 0.28 -9.25 15.61
N CYS A 366 0.82 -10.26 14.93
CA CYS A 366 0.17 -10.82 13.73
C CYS A 366 -1.08 -11.61 14.14
N GLY A 367 -2.27 -11.08 13.88
CA GLY A 367 -3.55 -11.76 14.13
C GLY A 367 -4.11 -12.58 12.95
N ALA A 368 -3.33 -12.77 11.88
CA ALA A 368 -3.82 -13.46 10.68
C ALA A 368 -3.81 -14.98 10.82
N HIS A 369 -4.43 -15.69 9.87
CA HIS A 369 -4.55 -17.15 9.90
C HIS A 369 -3.22 -17.87 10.22
N LYS A 370 -3.32 -18.95 11.02
CA LYS A 370 -2.18 -19.71 11.57
C LYS A 370 -1.17 -18.85 12.35
N HIS A 371 -1.60 -17.77 13.01
CA HIS A 371 -0.68 -16.98 13.85
C HIS A 371 -0.21 -17.73 15.10
N GLN A 372 -1.04 -18.61 15.69
CA GLN A 372 -0.66 -19.42 16.85
C GLN A 372 0.57 -20.29 16.56
N GLN A 373 0.61 -20.92 15.38
CA GLN A 373 1.76 -21.71 14.91
C GLN A 373 3.04 -20.87 14.72
N ARG A 374 2.91 -19.54 14.65
CA ARG A 374 4.01 -18.60 14.47
C ARG A 374 4.28 -17.78 15.73
N ASN A 375 3.65 -18.10 16.86
CA ASN A 375 3.72 -17.33 18.09
C ASN A 375 3.48 -15.82 17.85
N GLY A 376 2.44 -15.49 17.07
CA GLY A 376 2.10 -14.11 16.73
C GLY A 376 3.09 -13.38 15.81
N GLN A 377 4.17 -14.03 15.34
CA GLN A 377 5.18 -13.40 14.50
C GLN A 377 4.73 -13.20 13.06
N HIS A 378 5.26 -12.17 12.41
CA HIS A 378 4.97 -11.83 11.02
C HIS A 378 5.75 -12.68 10.01
N GLY A 379 5.05 -13.09 8.95
CA GLY A 379 5.65 -13.78 7.80
C GLY A 379 6.22 -12.78 6.80
N TRP A 380 7.35 -12.16 7.13
CA TRP A 380 7.94 -11.07 6.34
C TRP A 380 8.34 -11.48 4.92
N GLN A 381 7.98 -10.63 3.96
CA GLN A 381 8.43 -10.69 2.57
C GLN A 381 8.70 -9.27 2.03
N SER A 382 9.30 -9.17 0.84
CA SER A 382 9.45 -7.87 0.16
C SER A 382 8.09 -7.30 -0.19
N ALA A 383 7.92 -5.98 -0.03
CA ALA A 383 6.72 -5.27 -0.43
C ALA A 383 6.68 -5.00 -1.94
N VAL A 384 5.47 -4.99 -2.50
CA VAL A 384 5.15 -4.29 -3.76
C VAL A 384 4.43 -2.97 -3.45
N LEU A 385 4.31 -2.10 -4.45
CA LEU A 385 3.70 -0.78 -4.29
C LEU A 385 2.30 -0.85 -3.66
N ASP A 386 1.46 -1.79 -4.09
CA ASP A 386 0.09 -1.97 -3.57
C ASP A 386 0.03 -2.46 -2.12
N ASN A 387 1.16 -2.89 -1.54
CA ASN A 387 1.19 -3.17 -0.11
C ASN A 387 1.43 -1.90 0.72
N LEU A 388 2.09 -0.90 0.14
CA LEU A 388 2.36 0.37 0.77
C LEU A 388 1.24 1.38 0.51
N ILE A 389 0.72 1.39 -0.72
CA ILE A 389 -0.35 2.27 -1.20
C ILE A 389 -1.40 1.38 -1.88
N PRO A 390 -2.24 0.64 -1.13
CA PRO A 390 -3.24 -0.24 -1.71
C PRO A 390 -4.34 0.57 -2.43
N PRO A 391 -4.55 0.39 -3.74
CA PRO A 391 -5.71 0.97 -4.42
C PRO A 391 -7.00 0.28 -3.98
N ARG A 392 -8.05 1.06 -3.77
CA ARG A 392 -9.43 0.57 -3.58
C ARG A 392 -10.12 0.49 -4.92
N TYR A 393 -10.39 -0.69 -5.45
CA TYR A 393 -11.12 -0.79 -6.71
C TYR A 393 -12.63 -0.63 -6.50
N VAL A 394 -13.24 0.20 -7.32
CA VAL A 394 -14.69 0.45 -7.40
C VAL A 394 -15.17 0.16 -8.81
N TRP A 395 -16.47 -0.13 -8.97
CA TRP A 395 -17.08 -0.27 -10.28
C TRP A 395 -17.11 1.07 -10.99
N HIS A 396 -16.66 1.09 -12.25
CA HIS A 396 -16.71 2.27 -13.09
C HIS A 396 -18.16 2.54 -13.50
N VAL A 397 -18.59 3.81 -13.38
CA VAL A 397 -19.89 4.29 -13.86
C VAL A 397 -19.67 4.97 -15.21
N PRO A 398 -20.16 4.40 -16.34
CA PRO A 398 -19.88 4.92 -17.68
C PRO A 398 -20.43 6.33 -17.91
N ASP A 399 -21.62 6.59 -17.38
CA ASP A 399 -22.32 7.87 -17.47
C ASP A 399 -23.01 8.10 -16.12
N VAL A 400 -22.64 9.19 -15.45
CA VAL A 400 -23.18 9.54 -14.12
C VAL A 400 -24.62 10.02 -14.20
N ASP A 401 -24.98 10.67 -15.32
CA ASP A 401 -26.34 11.14 -15.61
C ASP A 401 -27.19 10.06 -16.32
N GLY A 402 -26.53 8.97 -16.71
CA GLY A 402 -27.13 7.82 -17.38
C GLY A 402 -27.85 6.85 -16.44
N PRO A 403 -28.31 5.70 -16.97
CA PRO A 403 -28.96 4.68 -16.15
C PRO A 403 -27.99 4.09 -15.13
N PRO A 404 -28.46 3.77 -13.90
CA PRO A 404 -27.61 3.16 -12.89
C PRO A 404 -27.11 1.78 -13.32
N LEU A 405 -26.00 1.32 -12.72
CA LEU A 405 -25.44 0.00 -12.95
C LEU A 405 -26.53 -1.08 -12.76
N ARG A 406 -26.62 -2.03 -13.70
CA ARG A 406 -27.58 -3.15 -13.63
C ARG A 406 -26.90 -4.42 -13.17
N ARG A 407 -27.57 -5.20 -12.32
CA ARG A 407 -26.99 -6.41 -11.74
C ARG A 407 -26.64 -7.45 -12.81
N GLU A 408 -27.46 -7.54 -13.85
CA GLU A 408 -27.38 -8.49 -14.95
C GLU A 408 -26.19 -8.17 -15.87
N LEU A 409 -25.82 -6.89 -15.96
CA LEU A 409 -24.73 -6.40 -16.81
C LEU A 409 -23.37 -6.35 -16.10
N ARG A 410 -23.26 -6.93 -14.90
CA ARG A 410 -22.04 -6.90 -14.09
C ARG A 410 -20.77 -7.30 -14.84
N ASN A 411 -20.87 -8.26 -15.75
CA ASN A 411 -19.73 -8.77 -16.51
C ASN A 411 -19.22 -7.82 -17.60
N PHE A 412 -19.98 -6.78 -17.95
CA PHE A 412 -19.61 -5.77 -18.95
C PHE A 412 -18.95 -4.55 -18.31
N TYR A 413 -19.27 -4.26 -17.05
CA TYR A 413 -18.66 -3.13 -16.34
C TYR A 413 -17.20 -3.37 -15.98
N GLY A 414 -16.41 -2.29 -16.03
CA GLY A 414 -15.04 -2.25 -15.55
C GLY A 414 -14.90 -1.80 -14.10
N GLN A 415 -13.65 -1.72 -13.65
CA GLN A 415 -13.27 -1.20 -12.34
C GLN A 415 -12.06 -0.27 -12.44
N ALA A 416 -12.02 0.71 -11.55
CA ALA A 416 -10.91 1.63 -11.38
C ALA A 416 -10.57 1.81 -9.90
N PRO A 417 -9.35 2.27 -9.55
CA PRO A 417 -9.10 2.77 -8.21
C PRO A 417 -10.08 3.91 -7.87
N ALA A 418 -10.59 3.94 -6.64
CA ALA A 418 -11.57 4.92 -6.17
C ALA A 418 -11.11 6.36 -6.38
N VAL A 419 -9.82 6.64 -6.13
CA VAL A 419 -9.23 7.96 -6.42
C VAL A 419 -9.38 8.34 -7.89
N VAL A 420 -9.16 7.39 -8.81
CA VAL A 420 -9.29 7.62 -10.25
C VAL A 420 -10.75 7.86 -10.61
N GLU A 421 -11.66 7.00 -10.15
CA GLU A 421 -13.09 7.13 -10.43
C GLU A 421 -13.67 8.45 -9.89
N ILE A 422 -13.27 8.87 -8.67
CA ILE A 422 -13.66 10.16 -8.10
C ILE A 422 -13.20 11.31 -9.00
N CYS A 423 -11.96 11.27 -9.49
CA CYS A 423 -11.44 12.35 -10.34
C CYS A 423 -12.13 12.37 -11.72
N VAL A 424 -12.39 11.19 -12.30
CA VAL A 424 -13.06 11.07 -13.61
C VAL A 424 -14.50 11.59 -13.54
N GLN A 425 -15.26 11.20 -12.51
CA GLN A 425 -16.62 11.73 -12.31
C GLN A 425 -16.64 13.23 -11.97
N ALA A 426 -15.52 13.77 -11.46
CA ALA A 426 -15.33 15.20 -11.24
C ALA A 426 -14.86 15.98 -12.48
N GLY A 427 -14.71 15.32 -13.63
CA GLY A 427 -14.38 15.96 -14.92
C GLY A 427 -12.96 15.71 -15.42
N ALA A 428 -12.09 15.02 -14.67
CA ALA A 428 -10.74 14.74 -15.12
C ALA A 428 -10.72 13.71 -16.26
N ALA A 429 -9.80 13.89 -17.22
CA ALA A 429 -9.61 12.91 -18.29
C ALA A 429 -9.15 11.54 -17.74
N VAL A 430 -9.65 10.46 -18.35
CA VAL A 430 -9.27 9.09 -17.96
C VAL A 430 -7.82 8.78 -18.36
N PRO A 431 -6.93 8.43 -17.42
CA PRO A 431 -5.56 8.04 -17.76
C PRO A 431 -5.52 6.71 -18.53
N ASP A 432 -4.65 6.63 -19.53
CA ASP A 432 -4.53 5.46 -20.43
C ASP A 432 -4.34 4.13 -19.68
N GLN A 433 -3.55 4.15 -18.61
CA GLN A 433 -3.25 2.97 -17.79
C GLN A 433 -4.46 2.33 -17.10
N TYR A 434 -5.59 3.04 -16.99
CA TYR A 434 -6.82 2.55 -16.37
C TYR A 434 -7.93 2.24 -17.38
N LYS A 435 -7.80 2.64 -18.65
CA LYS A 435 -8.83 2.42 -19.67
C LYS A 435 -9.17 0.93 -19.82
N SER A 436 -8.17 0.06 -19.76
CA SER A 436 -8.34 -1.39 -19.88
C SER A 436 -9.04 -2.04 -18.69
N THR A 437 -8.79 -1.56 -17.47
CA THR A 437 -9.51 -2.04 -16.27
C THR A 437 -10.90 -1.43 -16.20
N MET A 438 -11.08 -0.20 -16.67
CA MET A 438 -12.38 0.47 -16.79
C MET A 438 -13.24 -0.09 -17.91
N ARG A 439 -12.67 -0.88 -18.82
CA ARG A 439 -13.37 -1.54 -19.94
C ARG A 439 -14.10 -0.55 -20.85
N LEU A 440 -13.45 0.59 -21.12
CA LEU A 440 -14.05 1.64 -21.96
C LEU A 440 -14.21 1.23 -23.44
N ASP A 441 -13.54 0.17 -23.85
CA ASP A 441 -13.59 -0.43 -25.17
C ASP A 441 -14.67 -1.53 -25.30
N ILE A 442 -15.34 -1.89 -24.19
CA ILE A 442 -16.45 -2.85 -24.20
C ILE A 442 -17.77 -2.10 -24.40
N GLY A 443 -18.51 -2.47 -25.44
CA GLY A 443 -19.90 -2.06 -25.61
C GLY A 443 -20.79 -2.65 -24.51
N ILE A 444 -21.43 -1.80 -23.71
CA ILE A 444 -22.36 -2.22 -22.66
C ILE A 444 -23.73 -2.42 -23.29
N PRO A 445 -24.32 -3.64 -23.20
CA PRO A 445 -25.65 -3.89 -23.76
C PRO A 445 -26.71 -2.96 -23.17
N SER A 446 -27.60 -2.48 -24.02
CA SER A 446 -28.74 -1.63 -23.65
C SER A 446 -29.80 -2.40 -22.83
N SER A 447 -29.87 -3.72 -23.02
CA SER A 447 -30.83 -4.61 -22.37
C SER A 447 -30.23 -5.96 -21.99
N VAL A 448 -30.88 -6.67 -21.06
CA VAL A 448 -30.49 -8.04 -20.66
C VAL A 448 -30.61 -8.99 -21.84
N LYS A 449 -31.65 -8.82 -22.67
CA LYS A 449 -31.85 -9.60 -23.89
C LYS A 449 -30.68 -9.45 -24.86
N GLU A 450 -30.17 -8.24 -25.02
CA GLU A 450 -28.97 -7.98 -25.82
C GLU A 450 -27.73 -8.64 -25.21
N ALA A 451 -27.56 -8.54 -23.89
CA ALA A 451 -26.48 -9.22 -23.20
C ALA A 451 -26.50 -10.74 -23.39
N GLU A 452 -27.69 -11.37 -23.37
CA GLU A 452 -27.87 -12.81 -23.61
C GLU A 452 -27.51 -13.23 -25.05
N MET A 453 -27.58 -12.32 -26.02
CA MET A 453 -27.19 -12.61 -27.42
C MET A 453 -25.67 -12.58 -27.65
N VAL A 454 -24.89 -12.08 -26.68
CA VAL A 454 -23.42 -11.92 -26.78
C VAL A 454 -22.66 -13.08 -26.10
N VAL A 455 -23.35 -13.94 -25.36
CA VAL A 455 -22.76 -15.07 -24.57
C VAL A 455 -22.57 -16.32 -25.40
#